data_AF-S4PFL6-F1
#
_entry.id   AF-S4PFL6-F1
#
_cell.length_a   1.000
_cell.length_b   1.000
_cell.length_c   1.000
_cell.angle_alpha   90.00
_cell.angle_beta   90.00
_cell.angle_gamma   90.00
#
_symmetry.space_group_name_H-M   'P 1'
#
loop_
_entity.id
_entity.type
_entity.pdbx_description
1 polymer ?
#
loop_
_entity_poly.entity_id
_entity_poly.type
_entity_poly.pdbx_seq_one_letter_code
_entity_poly.pdbx_strand_id
1 'polypeptide(L)'
;MGHPALATRHMTFLLQTMWSHLSRQDHRDMAIQLQALSAQCEGGPVPLVLETGEVIPPANLTHVPSCSYFNPRPLPPARTPHLIKCKATQGPFIFTPIHFGSLERKTKKDEGKMEYLWVEDDICEVQLKLTNPLPFELKVSNMRLLTSGIVFESIPETIILPPDSPTTVNLHGTPKEVGDLQILGYSTHTLGVKSNCRLKNMPLPNKFPASFS
;
A
#
# COMPACT_ATOMS: atom_id res chain seq x y z
N MET A 1 -34.50 -9.18 9.68
CA MET A 1 -33.72 -10.20 8.94
C MET A 1 -32.32 -9.65 8.74
N GLY A 2 -31.27 -10.47 8.87
CA GLY A 2 -29.92 -10.04 9.28
C GLY A 2 -29.27 -8.91 8.47
N HIS A 3 -28.32 -8.19 9.09
CA HIS A 3 -27.53 -7.13 8.45
C HIS A 3 -26.34 -7.76 7.69
N PRO A 4 -26.41 -7.96 6.35
CA PRO A 4 -25.36 -8.66 5.60
C PRO A 4 -24.03 -7.90 5.65
N ALA A 5 -24.06 -6.58 5.65
CA ALA A 5 -22.86 -5.73 5.81
C ALA A 5 -22.13 -6.02 7.13
N LEU A 6 -22.87 -6.19 8.22
CA LEU A 6 -22.32 -6.50 9.53
C LEU A 6 -21.74 -7.91 9.57
N ALA A 7 -22.42 -8.89 8.96
CA ALA A 7 -21.92 -10.26 8.86
C ALA A 7 -20.60 -10.33 8.09
N THR A 8 -20.51 -9.69 6.92
CA THR A 8 -19.27 -9.57 6.14
C THR A 8 -18.17 -8.89 6.96
N ARG A 9 -18.48 -7.80 7.66
CA ARG A 9 -17.52 -7.08 8.52
C ARG A 9 -17.00 -7.96 9.65
N HIS A 10 -17.89 -8.65 10.34
CA HIS A 10 -17.54 -9.50 11.46
C HIS A 10 -16.69 -10.68 11.01
N MET A 11 -17.06 -11.35 9.91
CA MET A 11 -16.27 -12.44 9.34
C MET A 11 -14.88 -11.97 8.89
N THR A 12 -14.80 -10.79 8.25
CA THR A 12 -13.51 -10.18 7.87
C THR A 12 -12.63 -9.94 9.10
N PHE A 13 -13.22 -9.38 10.17
CA PHE A 13 -12.50 -9.11 11.41
C PHE A 13 -12.02 -10.40 12.09
N LEU A 14 -12.87 -11.43 12.18
CA LEU A 14 -12.50 -12.73 12.74
C LEU A 14 -11.37 -13.38 11.96
N LEU A 15 -11.47 -13.45 10.62
CA LEU A 15 -10.43 -14.03 9.77
C LEU A 15 -9.09 -13.31 9.96
N GLN A 16 -9.12 -11.99 10.01
CA GLN A 16 -7.92 -11.16 10.17
C GLN A 16 -7.29 -11.32 11.56
N THR A 17 -8.08 -11.31 12.62
CA THR A 17 -7.58 -11.29 14.01
C THR A 17 -7.19 -12.67 14.52
N MET A 18 -7.90 -13.71 14.09
CA MET A 18 -7.62 -15.09 14.49
C MET A 18 -6.62 -15.78 13.57
N TRP A 19 -6.06 -15.08 12.58
CA TRP A 19 -5.24 -15.67 11.52
C TRP A 19 -4.17 -16.66 12.02
N SER A 20 -3.40 -16.29 13.05
CA SER A 20 -2.33 -17.12 13.63
C SER A 20 -2.83 -18.35 14.42
N HIS A 21 -4.10 -18.39 14.78
CA HIS A 21 -4.71 -19.45 15.59
C HIS A 21 -5.55 -20.43 14.75
N LEU A 22 -5.80 -20.09 13.49
CA LEU A 22 -6.60 -20.89 12.57
C LEU A 22 -5.73 -21.91 11.85
N SER A 23 -6.25 -23.12 11.67
CA SER A 23 -5.61 -24.12 10.81
C SER A 23 -5.74 -23.73 9.34
N ARG A 24 -4.96 -24.37 8.47
CA ARG A 24 -5.06 -24.15 7.02
C ARG A 24 -6.44 -24.51 6.46
N GLN A 25 -7.13 -25.48 7.08
CA GLN A 25 -8.50 -25.81 6.72
C GLN A 25 -9.46 -24.70 7.16
N ASP A 26 -9.31 -24.19 8.38
CA ASP A 26 -10.15 -23.07 8.86
C ASP A 26 -9.97 -21.82 8.01
N HIS A 27 -8.73 -21.50 7.59
CA HIS A 27 -8.48 -20.38 6.65
C HIS A 27 -9.26 -20.55 5.35
N ARG A 28 -9.28 -21.76 4.79
CA ARG A 28 -10.03 -22.08 3.58
C ARG A 28 -11.53 -21.89 3.81
N ASP A 29 -12.06 -22.49 4.86
CA ASP A 29 -13.50 -22.52 5.13
C ASP A 29 -14.02 -21.11 5.45
N MET A 30 -13.31 -20.34 6.26
CA MET A 30 -13.64 -18.94 6.55
C MET A 30 -13.52 -18.04 5.31
N ALA A 31 -12.53 -18.25 4.45
CA ALA A 31 -12.40 -17.48 3.22
C ALA A 31 -13.56 -17.75 2.24
N ILE A 32 -14.00 -19.01 2.11
CA ILE A 32 -15.17 -19.37 1.30
C ILE A 32 -16.45 -18.78 1.90
N GLN A 33 -16.62 -18.85 3.21
CA GLN A 33 -17.77 -18.24 3.89
C GLN A 33 -17.78 -16.71 3.71
N LEU A 34 -16.61 -16.07 3.82
CA LEU A 34 -16.47 -14.63 3.59
C LEU A 34 -16.87 -14.27 2.15
N GLN A 35 -16.46 -15.04 1.15
CA GLN A 35 -16.88 -14.85 -0.25
C GLN A 35 -18.40 -14.98 -0.41
N ALA A 36 -19.02 -15.94 0.26
CA ALA A 36 -20.47 -16.13 0.20
C ALA A 36 -21.25 -14.98 0.85
N LEU A 37 -20.78 -14.46 1.98
CA LEU A 37 -21.37 -13.30 2.67
C LEU A 37 -21.16 -12.01 1.87
N SER A 38 -19.95 -11.80 1.35
CA SER A 38 -19.60 -10.60 0.60
C SER A 38 -20.30 -10.50 -0.75
N ALA A 39 -20.72 -11.64 -1.33
CA ALA A 39 -21.60 -11.67 -2.50
C ALA A 39 -22.98 -11.02 -2.24
N GLN A 40 -23.46 -11.01 -0.99
CA GLN A 40 -24.70 -10.32 -0.62
C GLN A 40 -24.44 -8.84 -0.33
N CYS A 41 -23.33 -8.53 0.34
CA CYS A 41 -22.93 -7.16 0.65
C CYS A 41 -21.40 -7.04 0.75
N GLU A 42 -20.81 -6.30 -0.18
CA GLU A 42 -19.36 -6.10 -0.27
C GLU A 42 -18.81 -5.43 1.01
N GLY A 43 -17.66 -5.90 1.48
CA GLY A 43 -16.98 -5.27 2.61
C GLY A 43 -16.22 -4.02 2.15
N GLY A 44 -16.54 -2.84 2.69
CA GLY A 44 -15.81 -1.60 2.40
C GLY A 44 -14.70 -1.30 3.42
N PRO A 45 -13.71 -0.43 3.11
CA PRO A 45 -12.68 -0.01 4.06
C PRO A 45 -13.13 1.20 4.91
N VAL A 46 -14.43 1.46 4.99
CA VAL A 46 -15.05 2.57 5.72
C VAL A 46 -15.83 2.09 6.95
N PRO A 47 -15.98 2.92 7.99
CA PRO A 47 -16.84 2.59 9.13
C PRO A 47 -18.27 2.28 8.69
N LEU A 48 -18.90 1.31 9.34
CA LEU A 48 -20.33 1.01 9.15
C LEU A 48 -21.11 1.65 10.28
N VAL A 49 -22.17 2.40 9.95
CA VAL A 49 -23.10 2.96 10.94
C VAL A 49 -24.34 2.08 10.98
N LEU A 50 -24.65 1.53 12.15
CA LEU A 50 -25.84 0.73 12.37
C LEU A 50 -27.06 1.61 12.60
N GLU A 51 -28.26 1.04 12.43
CA GLU A 51 -29.53 1.73 12.72
C GLU A 51 -29.65 2.14 14.20
N THR A 52 -28.92 1.46 15.09
CA THR A 52 -28.77 1.79 16.51
C THR A 52 -27.93 3.04 16.77
N GLY A 53 -27.26 3.58 15.75
CA GLY A 53 -26.27 4.66 15.87
C GLY A 53 -24.85 4.19 16.22
N GLU A 54 -24.66 2.89 16.45
CA GLU A 54 -23.33 2.33 16.72
C GLU A 54 -22.45 2.33 15.46
N VAL A 55 -21.17 2.68 15.64
CA VAL A 55 -20.19 2.76 14.54
C VAL A 55 -19.22 1.60 14.65
N ILE A 56 -19.27 0.70 13.66
CA ILE A 56 -18.39 -0.45 13.56
C ILE A 56 -17.15 -0.06 12.73
N PRO A 57 -15.93 -0.26 13.27
CA PRO A 57 -14.71 0.13 12.57
C PRO A 57 -14.48 -0.71 11.30
N PRO A 58 -13.70 -0.19 10.32
CA PRO A 58 -13.32 -0.96 9.15
C PRO A 58 -12.41 -2.13 9.51
N ALA A 59 -12.57 -3.24 8.79
CA ALA A 59 -11.71 -4.41 8.87
C ALA A 59 -11.03 -4.61 7.50
N ASN A 60 -9.70 -4.75 7.50
CA ASN A 60 -8.88 -4.92 6.31
C ASN A 60 -8.16 -6.27 6.38
N LEU A 61 -8.06 -6.96 5.24
CA LEU A 61 -7.31 -8.20 5.10
C LEU A 61 -5.85 -7.88 4.77
N THR A 62 -4.95 -7.94 5.75
CA THR A 62 -3.50 -7.75 5.54
C THR A 62 -2.74 -9.06 5.39
N HIS A 63 -3.35 -10.17 5.81
CA HIS A 63 -2.78 -11.52 5.62
C HIS A 63 -3.10 -12.11 4.25
N VAL A 64 -4.13 -11.60 3.55
CA VAL A 64 -4.63 -12.15 2.29
C VAL A 64 -4.77 -11.05 1.23
N PRO A 65 -3.81 -10.91 0.29
CA PRO A 65 -2.51 -11.58 0.27
C PRO A 65 -1.51 -10.98 1.27
N SER A 66 -0.54 -11.80 1.69
CA SER A 66 0.57 -11.35 2.54
C SER A 66 1.65 -10.68 1.69
N CYS A 67 2.09 -9.50 2.11
CA CYS A 67 3.16 -8.75 1.44
C CYS A 67 4.49 -8.89 2.20
N SER A 68 5.51 -9.40 1.51
CA SER A 68 6.85 -9.63 2.05
C SER A 68 7.90 -8.62 1.57
N TYR A 69 7.61 -7.90 0.49
CA TYR A 69 8.47 -6.86 -0.07
C TYR A 69 7.60 -5.74 -0.64
N PHE A 70 8.03 -4.51 -0.42
CA PHE A 70 7.42 -3.30 -0.95
C PHE A 70 8.52 -2.28 -1.15
N ASN A 71 8.73 -1.83 -2.39
CA ASN A 71 9.75 -0.85 -2.70
C ASN A 71 9.34 -0.01 -3.92
N PRO A 72 9.24 1.32 -3.78
CA PRO A 72 9.20 2.22 -4.93
C PRO A 72 10.43 2.01 -5.82
N ARG A 73 10.28 2.19 -7.12
CA ARG A 73 11.38 2.08 -8.10
C ARG A 73 11.76 3.47 -8.62
N PRO A 74 13.06 3.71 -8.87
CA PRO A 74 13.48 4.91 -9.61
C PRO A 74 12.96 4.85 -11.04
N LEU A 75 12.82 6.03 -11.65
CA LEU A 75 12.54 6.12 -13.08
C LEU A 75 13.65 5.43 -13.90
N PRO A 76 13.34 4.89 -15.09
CA PRO A 76 14.36 4.35 -15.98
C PRO A 76 15.45 5.39 -16.28
N PRO A 77 16.73 4.99 -16.50
CA PRO A 77 17.85 5.94 -16.70
C PRO A 77 17.64 6.99 -17.80
N ALA A 78 16.83 6.67 -18.82
CA ALA A 78 16.50 7.62 -19.88
C ALA A 78 15.58 8.78 -19.43
N ARG A 79 14.89 8.62 -18.28
CA ARG A 79 13.93 9.57 -17.70
C ARG A 79 14.34 10.06 -16.31
N THR A 80 15.48 9.60 -15.80
CA THR A 80 15.96 10.09 -14.50
C THR A 80 16.36 11.56 -14.60
N PRO A 81 15.89 12.43 -13.71
CA PRO A 81 16.34 13.82 -13.68
C PRO A 81 17.83 13.86 -13.36
N HIS A 82 18.61 14.55 -14.20
CA HIS A 82 20.03 14.76 -13.97
C HIS A 82 20.28 16.21 -13.58
N LEU A 83 21.12 16.41 -12.56
CA LEU A 83 21.55 17.74 -12.17
C LEU A 83 22.34 18.38 -13.32
N ILE A 84 21.74 19.38 -13.96
CA ILE A 84 22.46 20.21 -14.94
C ILE A 84 23.41 21.09 -14.12
N LYS A 85 24.71 20.82 -14.19
CA LYS A 85 25.72 21.73 -13.65
C LYS A 85 25.71 23.01 -14.48
N CYS A 86 24.90 23.99 -14.08
CA CYS A 86 25.06 25.35 -14.60
C CYS A 86 26.47 25.82 -14.24
N LYS A 87 27.29 26.11 -15.26
CA LYS A 87 28.54 26.83 -15.05
C LYS A 87 28.16 28.16 -14.39
N ALA A 88 28.67 28.41 -13.19
CA ALA A 88 28.49 29.69 -12.53
C ALA A 88 28.87 30.79 -13.52
N THR A 89 27.94 31.70 -13.82
CA THR A 89 28.29 32.94 -14.48
C THR A 89 29.30 33.61 -13.57
N GLN A 90 30.55 33.72 -14.05
CA GLN A 90 31.59 34.51 -13.40
C GLN A 90 31.19 35.99 -13.51
N GLY A 91 30.19 36.40 -12.75
CA GLY A 91 29.87 37.80 -12.49
C GLY A 91 30.78 38.33 -11.38
N PRO A 92 30.96 39.66 -11.28
CA PRO A 92 31.88 40.28 -10.32
C PRO A 92 31.46 40.12 -8.84
N PHE A 93 30.32 39.47 -8.57
CA PHE A 93 29.83 39.23 -7.22
C PHE A 93 30.37 37.89 -6.70
N ILE A 94 31.34 38.00 -5.79
CA ILE A 94 31.82 36.87 -4.98
C ILE A 94 30.72 36.55 -3.95
N PHE A 95 29.90 35.55 -4.24
CA PHE A 95 29.15 34.87 -3.18
C PHE A 95 30.13 33.95 -2.46
N THR A 96 30.66 34.39 -1.32
CA THR A 96 31.30 33.49 -0.37
C THR A 96 30.22 32.51 0.09
N PRO A 97 30.32 31.21 -0.21
CA PRO A 97 29.37 30.26 0.34
C PRO A 97 29.65 30.19 1.83
N ILE A 98 28.82 30.86 2.64
CA ILE A 98 28.82 30.65 4.08
C ILE A 98 28.40 29.20 4.25
N HIS A 99 29.36 28.32 4.49
CA HIS A 99 29.09 27.01 5.08
C HIS A 99 28.52 27.28 6.47
N PHE A 100 27.20 27.50 6.54
CA PHE A 100 26.46 27.15 7.74
C PHE A 100 26.72 25.67 7.92
N GLY A 101 27.67 25.35 8.81
CA GLY A 101 27.84 24.01 9.33
C GLY A 101 26.50 23.61 9.88
N SER A 102 25.72 22.91 9.06
CA SER A 102 24.44 22.37 9.47
C SER A 102 24.79 21.46 10.64
N LEU A 103 24.39 21.88 11.85
CA LEU A 103 24.14 20.95 12.92
C LEU A 103 23.01 20.05 12.41
N GLU A 104 23.34 19.11 11.52
CA GLU A 104 22.56 17.92 11.29
C GLU A 104 22.70 17.10 12.56
N ARG A 105 21.94 17.55 13.56
CA ARG A 105 21.48 16.74 14.68
C ARG A 105 21.12 15.42 14.02
N LYS A 106 21.81 14.33 14.39
CA LYS A 106 21.57 12.96 13.91
C LYS A 106 20.12 12.60 14.22
N THR A 107 19.20 13.11 13.41
CA THR A 107 17.81 12.71 13.37
C THR A 107 17.85 11.27 12.91
N LYS A 108 17.09 10.43 13.61
CA LYS A 108 16.94 9.01 13.29
C LYS A 108 16.89 8.84 11.78
N LYS A 109 17.68 7.90 11.26
CA LYS A 109 17.66 7.49 9.85
C LYS A 109 16.20 7.45 9.40
N ASP A 110 15.84 8.31 8.45
CA ASP A 110 14.45 8.46 8.02
C ASP A 110 14.08 7.20 7.23
N GLU A 111 13.63 6.17 7.95
CA GLU A 111 13.25 4.88 7.39
C GLU A 111 12.07 5.13 6.43
N GLY A 112 12.34 5.12 5.13
CA GLY A 112 11.36 5.39 4.08
C GLY A 112 11.74 6.51 3.10
N LYS A 113 12.79 7.31 3.39
CA LYS A 113 13.20 8.37 2.46
C LYS A 113 13.75 7.80 1.16
N MET A 114 13.22 8.25 0.03
CA MET A 114 13.64 7.87 -1.31
C MET A 114 14.90 8.66 -1.70
N GLU A 115 15.89 7.98 -2.31
CA GLU A 115 17.15 8.59 -2.77
C GLU A 115 17.03 9.25 -4.17
N TYR A 116 15.84 9.24 -4.75
CA TYR A 116 15.55 9.73 -6.08
C TYR A 116 14.19 10.42 -6.11
N LEU A 117 13.96 11.23 -7.12
CA LEU A 117 12.71 11.94 -7.33
C LEU A 117 11.90 11.28 -8.44
N TRP A 118 10.60 11.25 -8.25
CA TRP A 118 9.65 11.04 -9.33
C TRP A 118 9.32 12.38 -10.01
N VAL A 119 8.89 12.28 -11.26
CA VAL A 119 8.62 13.44 -12.12
C VAL A 119 7.12 13.53 -12.35
N GLU A 120 6.58 14.73 -12.22
CA GLU A 120 5.19 15.05 -12.55
C GLU A 120 4.83 14.53 -13.95
N ASP A 121 3.64 13.95 -14.08
CA ASP A 121 3.10 13.35 -15.30
C ASP A 121 3.89 12.15 -15.89
N ASP A 122 4.93 11.65 -15.21
CA ASP A 122 5.60 10.40 -15.60
C ASP A 122 5.07 9.19 -14.83
N ILE A 123 5.13 8.02 -15.45
CA ILE A 123 4.65 6.77 -14.83
C ILE A 123 5.68 6.29 -13.82
N CYS A 124 5.20 6.15 -12.59
CA CYS A 124 5.97 5.67 -11.45
C CYS A 124 5.60 4.22 -11.13
N GLU A 125 6.59 3.44 -10.70
CA GLU A 125 6.44 2.02 -10.41
C GLU A 125 6.77 1.73 -8.94
N VAL A 126 5.95 0.90 -8.30
CA VAL A 126 6.23 0.31 -6.99
C VAL A 126 6.19 -1.19 -7.13
N GLN A 127 7.27 -1.85 -6.73
CA GLN A 127 7.39 -3.29 -6.77
C GLN A 127 7.01 -3.91 -5.42
N LEU A 128 6.19 -4.95 -5.47
CA LEU A 128 5.73 -5.72 -4.33
C LEU A 128 5.99 -7.21 -4.54
N LYS A 129 6.15 -7.95 -3.44
CA LYS A 129 6.12 -9.43 -3.44
C LYS A 129 4.98 -9.92 -2.58
N LEU A 130 3.97 -10.48 -3.22
CA LEU A 130 2.75 -10.97 -2.60
C LEU A 130 2.75 -12.49 -2.58
N THR A 131 2.26 -13.08 -1.48
CA THR A 131 2.01 -14.51 -1.37
C THR A 131 0.57 -14.71 -0.97
N ASN A 132 -0.13 -15.59 -1.69
CA ASN A 132 -1.46 -16.05 -1.30
C ASN A 132 -1.31 -17.22 -0.31
N PRO A 133 -1.70 -17.07 0.96
CA PRO A 133 -1.60 -18.15 1.94
C PRO A 133 -2.77 -19.16 1.88
N LEU A 134 -3.78 -18.92 1.03
CA LEU A 134 -4.96 -19.78 0.93
C LEU A 134 -4.70 -20.96 -0.01
N PRO A 135 -5.29 -22.14 0.25
CA PRO A 135 -5.09 -23.36 -0.55
C PRO A 135 -5.98 -23.38 -1.82
N PHE A 136 -6.14 -22.24 -2.49
CA PHE A 136 -6.84 -22.08 -3.76
C PHE A 136 -6.40 -20.77 -4.44
N GLU A 137 -6.66 -20.64 -5.75
CA GLU A 137 -6.28 -19.44 -6.49
C GLU A 137 -7.00 -18.19 -5.98
N LEU A 138 -6.22 -17.15 -5.65
CA LEU A 138 -6.76 -15.91 -5.13
C LEU A 138 -6.76 -14.84 -6.22
N LYS A 139 -7.96 -14.45 -6.66
CA LYS A 139 -8.14 -13.25 -7.47
C LYS A 139 -8.06 -12.01 -6.57
N VAL A 140 -7.09 -11.15 -6.85
CA VAL A 140 -6.96 -9.83 -6.21
C VAL A 140 -7.24 -8.80 -7.29
N SER A 141 -8.39 -8.16 -7.21
CA SER A 141 -8.85 -7.18 -8.17
C SER A 141 -8.65 -5.77 -7.67
N ASN A 142 -8.67 -4.82 -8.61
CA ASN A 142 -8.74 -3.39 -8.33
C ASN A 142 -7.63 -2.91 -7.37
N MET A 143 -6.45 -3.53 -7.47
CA MET A 143 -5.32 -3.25 -6.62
C MET A 143 -4.70 -1.90 -7.01
N ARG A 144 -4.46 -1.03 -6.03
CA ARG A 144 -3.97 0.35 -6.24
C ARG A 144 -3.00 0.75 -5.15
N LEU A 145 -2.17 1.74 -5.43
CA LEU A 145 -1.32 2.40 -4.44
C LEU A 145 -2.16 3.30 -3.53
N LEU A 146 -1.83 3.27 -2.24
CA LEU A 146 -2.37 4.21 -1.26
C LEU A 146 -1.34 5.32 -1.07
N THR A 147 -1.71 6.54 -1.40
CA THR A 147 -0.84 7.72 -1.31
C THR A 147 -1.47 8.84 -0.50
N SER A 148 -0.66 9.82 -0.10
CA SER A 148 -1.06 11.05 0.57
C SER A 148 -0.10 12.18 0.18
N GLY A 149 -0.51 13.44 0.33
CA GLY A 149 0.26 14.61 -0.10
C GLY A 149 -0.28 15.16 -1.41
N ILE A 150 0.53 15.12 -2.47
CA ILE A 150 0.13 15.54 -3.82
C ILE A 150 -0.97 14.66 -4.43
N VAL A 151 -1.66 15.20 -5.45
CA VAL A 151 -2.55 14.40 -6.29
C VAL A 151 -1.76 13.32 -7.03
N PHE A 152 -2.13 12.07 -6.80
CA PHE A 152 -1.50 10.90 -7.41
C PHE A 152 -2.58 9.98 -7.99
N GLU A 153 -2.49 9.73 -9.29
CA GLU A 153 -3.42 8.88 -10.02
C GLU A 153 -2.90 7.44 -10.05
N SER A 154 -3.44 6.58 -9.18
CA SER A 154 -3.05 5.15 -9.19
C SER A 154 -3.83 4.34 -10.20
N ILE A 155 -3.11 3.52 -10.97
CA ILE A 155 -3.67 2.65 -12.00
C ILE A 155 -4.14 1.34 -11.35
N PRO A 156 -5.41 0.94 -11.52
CA PRO A 156 -5.92 -0.31 -10.97
C PRO A 156 -5.40 -1.53 -11.72
N GLU A 157 -4.94 -2.53 -10.97
CA GLU A 157 -4.50 -3.81 -11.51
C GLU A 157 -5.31 -4.97 -10.94
N THR A 158 -5.42 -6.04 -11.73
CA THR A 158 -6.02 -7.31 -11.29
C THR A 158 -5.03 -8.43 -11.52
N ILE A 159 -4.75 -9.19 -10.46
CA ILE A 159 -3.78 -10.27 -10.44
C ILE A 159 -4.45 -11.55 -9.93
N ILE A 160 -3.94 -12.70 -10.37
CA ILE A 160 -4.35 -14.01 -9.86
C ILE A 160 -3.12 -14.63 -9.20
N LEU A 161 -3.22 -14.91 -7.91
CA LEU A 161 -2.13 -15.42 -7.10
C LEU A 161 -2.30 -16.93 -6.86
N PRO A 162 -1.36 -17.77 -7.30
CA PRO A 162 -1.39 -19.19 -7.00
C PRO A 162 -1.16 -19.46 -5.50
N PRO A 163 -1.65 -20.59 -4.95
CA PRO A 163 -1.43 -20.96 -3.56
C PRO A 163 0.05 -21.02 -3.18
N ASP A 164 0.39 -20.45 -2.02
CA ASP A 164 1.69 -20.53 -1.33
C ASP A 164 2.91 -20.14 -2.17
N SER A 165 2.68 -19.42 -3.26
CA SER A 165 3.70 -19.08 -4.24
C SER A 165 3.93 -17.58 -4.22
N PRO A 166 5.16 -17.12 -3.93
CA PRO A 166 5.46 -15.69 -3.97
C PRO A 166 5.45 -15.17 -5.41
N THR A 167 4.68 -14.11 -5.65
CA THR A 167 4.54 -13.45 -6.96
C THR A 167 5.00 -12.01 -6.86
N THR A 168 5.87 -11.61 -7.77
CA THR A 168 6.28 -10.20 -7.93
C THR A 168 5.21 -9.46 -8.70
N VAL A 169 4.76 -8.33 -8.17
CA VAL A 169 3.72 -7.47 -8.74
C VAL A 169 4.25 -6.06 -8.79
N ASN A 170 4.02 -5.36 -9.89
CA ASN A 170 4.41 -3.97 -10.06
C ASN A 170 3.15 -3.14 -10.16
N LEU A 171 2.90 -2.27 -9.19
CA LEU A 171 1.81 -1.31 -9.25
C LEU A 171 2.30 0.02 -9.80
N HIS A 172 1.41 0.69 -10.52
CA HIS A 172 1.75 1.92 -11.22
C HIS A 172 0.85 3.09 -10.80
N GLY A 173 1.36 4.30 -11.04
CA GLY A 173 0.59 5.52 -10.95
C GLY A 173 1.35 6.73 -11.42
N THR A 174 0.67 7.86 -11.50
CA THR A 174 1.22 9.10 -12.04
C THR A 174 0.99 10.24 -11.05
N PRO A 175 2.05 10.91 -10.57
CA PRO A 175 1.92 12.15 -9.81
C PRO A 175 1.43 13.26 -10.75
N LYS A 176 0.40 14.00 -10.34
CA LYS A 176 -0.23 15.06 -11.15
C LYS A 176 0.14 16.48 -10.73
N GLU A 177 0.91 16.58 -9.65
CA GLU A 177 1.35 17.84 -9.08
C GLU A 177 2.77 17.68 -8.53
N VAL A 178 3.54 18.75 -8.55
CA VAL A 178 4.84 18.82 -7.85
C VAL A 178 4.62 19.00 -6.35
N GLY A 179 5.34 18.24 -5.53
CA GLY A 179 5.32 18.38 -4.07
C GLY A 179 5.70 17.09 -3.34
N ASP A 180 5.37 17.04 -2.05
CA ASP A 180 5.67 15.87 -1.21
C ASP A 180 4.64 14.75 -1.44
N LEU A 181 5.12 13.61 -1.93
CA LEU A 181 4.33 12.38 -2.07
C LEU A 181 4.67 11.40 -0.96
N GLN A 182 3.66 10.86 -0.29
CA GLN A 182 3.83 9.77 0.67
C GLN A 182 3.14 8.52 0.16
N ILE A 183 3.90 7.45 -0.06
CA ILE A 183 3.37 6.12 -0.40
C ILE A 183 3.13 5.34 0.90
N LEU A 184 1.86 5.13 1.22
CA LEU A 184 1.40 4.56 2.49
C LEU A 184 1.22 3.03 2.45
N GLY A 185 1.14 2.45 1.26
CA GLY A 185 0.87 1.03 1.04
C GLY A 185 0.02 0.79 -0.21
N TYR A 186 -0.92 -0.15 -0.12
CA TYR A 186 -1.78 -0.52 -1.25
C TYR A 186 -3.19 -0.89 -0.80
N SER A 187 -4.17 -0.72 -1.69
CA SER A 187 -5.54 -1.22 -1.52
C SER A 187 -5.76 -2.46 -2.35
N THR A 188 -6.54 -3.41 -1.87
CA THR A 188 -6.93 -4.63 -2.59
C THR A 188 -8.44 -4.81 -2.58
N HIS A 189 -8.97 -5.51 -3.58
CA HIS A 189 -10.30 -6.09 -3.51
C HIS A 189 -10.19 -7.61 -3.73
N THR A 190 -10.33 -8.36 -2.64
CA THR A 190 -10.26 -9.82 -2.64
C THR A 190 -11.27 -10.42 -1.66
N LEU A 191 -11.72 -11.65 -1.92
CA LEU A 191 -12.79 -12.31 -1.15
C LEU A 191 -14.08 -11.47 -1.00
N GLY A 192 -14.33 -10.54 -1.93
CA GLY A 192 -15.43 -9.56 -1.89
C GLY A 192 -15.29 -8.46 -0.84
N VAL A 193 -14.06 -8.22 -0.36
CA VAL A 193 -13.73 -7.19 0.62
C VAL A 193 -12.66 -6.25 0.06
N LYS A 194 -12.96 -4.96 0.09
CA LYS A 194 -12.02 -3.88 -0.18
C LYS A 194 -11.21 -3.57 1.09
N SER A 195 -9.90 -3.72 1.00
CA SER A 195 -8.97 -3.57 2.12
C SER A 195 -7.92 -2.49 1.83
N ASN A 196 -7.64 -1.65 2.83
CA ASN A 196 -6.53 -0.70 2.81
C ASN A 196 -5.35 -1.24 3.63
N CYS A 197 -4.35 -1.78 2.95
CA CYS A 197 -3.18 -2.40 3.56
C CYS A 197 -2.05 -1.36 3.69
N ARG A 198 -2.05 -0.65 4.83
CA ARG A 198 -1.02 0.34 5.14
C ARG A 198 0.26 -0.35 5.63
N LEU A 199 1.43 0.12 5.19
CA LEU A 199 2.74 -0.44 5.55
C LEU A 199 2.97 -0.48 7.07
N LYS A 200 2.61 0.61 7.76
CA LYS A 200 2.67 0.70 9.23
C LYS A 200 1.85 -0.35 9.99
N ASN A 201 0.86 -0.96 9.34
CA ASN A 201 -0.06 -1.95 9.94
C ASN A 201 0.23 -3.38 9.45
N MET A 202 1.33 -3.60 8.73
CA MET A 202 1.67 -4.92 8.22
C MET A 202 2.04 -5.87 9.35
N PRO A 203 1.62 -7.15 9.25
CA PRO A 203 1.94 -8.15 10.27
C PRO A 203 3.44 -8.47 10.27
N LEU A 204 3.97 -8.77 11.46
CA LEU A 204 5.34 -9.26 11.64
C LEU A 204 5.54 -10.59 10.88
N PRO A 205 6.75 -10.90 10.37
CA PRO A 205 8.04 -10.22 10.62
C PRO A 205 8.34 -9.03 9.69
N ASN A 206 7.44 -8.71 8.76
CA ASN A 206 7.71 -7.73 7.72
C ASN A 206 7.62 -6.31 8.29
N LYS A 207 8.77 -5.76 8.68
CA LYS A 207 8.89 -4.37 9.13
C LYS A 207 9.13 -3.47 7.92
N PHE A 208 8.09 -2.78 7.51
CA PHE A 208 8.17 -1.72 6.51
C PHE A 208 8.28 -0.35 7.18
N PRO A 209 8.87 0.66 6.51
CA PRO A 209 8.71 2.04 6.93
C PRO A 209 7.23 2.42 6.94
N ALA A 210 6.86 3.43 7.74
CA ALA A 210 5.46 3.87 7.83
C ALA A 210 4.93 4.38 6.48
N SER A 211 5.82 4.97 5.68
CA SER A 211 5.59 5.46 4.33
C SER A 211 6.92 5.59 3.59
N PHE A 212 6.87 5.67 2.26
CA PHE A 212 7.98 6.16 1.45
C PHE A 212 7.72 7.59 1.00
N SER A 213 8.76 8.44 1.02
CA SER A 213 8.70 9.85 0.64
C SER A 213 9.97 10.30 -0.05
#